data_AF-A0A8X6II52-F1
#
_entry.id   AF-A0A8X6II52-F1
#
_cell.length_a   1.000
_cell.length_b   1.000
_cell.length_c   1.000
_cell.angle_alpha   90.00
_cell.angle_beta   90.00
_cell.angle_gamma   90.00
#
_symmetry.space_group_name_H-M   'P 1'
#
loop_
_entity.id
_entity.type
_entity.pdbx_description
1 polymer ?
#
loop_
_entity_poly.entity_id
_entity_poly.type
_entity_poly.pdbx_seq_one_letter_code
_entity_poly.pdbx_strand_id
1 'polypeptide(L)'
;MSQVNSVVGFHLFQLFLKSFRPKLFHSWFICLANKAVHIDIFGDLTTDSFIAAFHRFSARRGAPRHIYSDNGTNFVGARRKLDEIRKLWTSLPTIMKPSPTTYPNLQ
;
A
#
# COMPACT_ATOMS: atom_id res chain seq x y z
N MET A 1 21.73 11.99 -3.38
CA MET A 1 20.81 10.84 -3.57
C MET A 1 19.42 11.28 -3.19
N SER A 2 18.55 11.50 -4.18
CA SER A 2 17.22 12.09 -3.99
C SER A 2 16.32 11.16 -3.15
N GLN A 3 16.06 11.57 -1.91
CA GLN A 3 14.90 11.12 -1.13
C GLN A 3 13.64 11.50 -1.92
N VAL A 4 13.12 10.56 -2.72
CA VAL A 4 11.96 10.81 -3.58
C VAL A 4 10.73 10.77 -2.69
N ASN A 5 10.19 11.94 -2.36
CA ASN A 5 8.95 12.16 -1.63
C ASN A 5 7.73 11.63 -2.41
N SER A 6 7.62 10.31 -2.54
CA SER A 6 6.58 9.67 -3.34
C SER A 6 5.21 9.78 -2.66
N VAL A 7 4.43 10.76 -3.11
CA VAL A 7 2.97 10.71 -2.98
C VAL A 7 2.45 9.60 -3.88
N VAL A 8 1.63 8.68 -3.37
CA VAL A 8 0.98 7.66 -4.21
C VAL A 8 -0.48 8.04 -4.41
N GLY A 9 -0.81 8.43 -5.63
CA GLY A 9 -2.19 8.60 -6.06
C GLY A 9 -2.73 7.27 -6.54
N PHE A 10 -3.78 6.77 -5.92
CA PHE A 10 -4.52 5.60 -6.35
C PHE A 10 -5.75 6.07 -7.11
N HIS A 11 -5.87 5.65 -8.37
CA HIS A 11 -7.14 5.69 -9.07
C HIS A 11 -7.52 4.24 -9.34
N LEU A 12 -8.40 3.68 -8.50
CA LEU A 12 -8.87 2.32 -8.68
C LEU A 12 -10.02 2.35 -9.69
N PHE A 13 -9.70 2.45 -10.98
CA PHE A 13 -10.71 2.26 -12.01
C PHE A 13 -11.07 0.76 -12.04
N GLN A 14 -12.14 0.41 -11.34
CA GLN A 14 -12.64 -0.96 -11.29
C GLN A 14 -13.27 -1.31 -12.65
N LEU A 15 -12.44 -1.74 -13.61
CA LEU A 15 -12.93 -2.40 -14.81
C LEU A 15 -13.51 -3.75 -14.42
N PHE A 16 -14.81 -3.75 -14.14
CA PHE A 16 -15.61 -4.95 -14.03
C PHE A 16 -15.76 -5.55 -15.43
N LEU A 17 -14.73 -6.22 -15.94
CA LEU A 17 -14.86 -7.04 -17.13
C LEU A 17 -15.69 -8.27 -16.74
N LYS A 18 -17.01 -8.19 -16.96
CA LYS A 18 -17.90 -9.35 -17.04
C LYS A 18 -17.43 -10.22 -18.20
N SER A 19 -16.56 -11.19 -17.95
CA SER A 19 -16.28 -12.24 -18.92
C SER A 19 -15.92 -13.55 -18.22
N PHE A 20 -16.21 -14.64 -18.91
CA PHE A 20 -16.38 -16.06 -18.52
C PHE A 20 -15.12 -16.76 -17.93
N ARG A 21 -14.28 -16.03 -17.21
CA ARG A 21 -13.01 -16.45 -16.59
C ARG A 21 -13.11 -16.29 -15.06
N PRO A 22 -12.25 -16.94 -14.24
CA PRO A 22 -12.12 -16.57 -12.84
C PRO A 22 -11.90 -15.06 -12.74
N LYS A 23 -12.67 -14.39 -11.86
CA LYS A 23 -12.61 -12.93 -11.70
C LYS A 23 -11.20 -12.56 -11.23
N LEU A 24 -10.41 -11.97 -12.12
CA LEU A 24 -9.10 -11.43 -11.82
C LEU A 24 -9.25 -9.94 -11.51
N PHE A 25 -8.75 -9.54 -10.35
CA PHE A 25 -8.73 -8.16 -9.91
C PHE A 25 -7.32 -7.60 -10.05
N HIS A 26 -7.23 -6.29 -10.22
CA HIS A 26 -5.96 -5.60 -10.47
C HIS A 26 -5.89 -4.34 -9.62
N SER A 27 -4.70 -4.00 -9.10
CA SER A 27 -4.45 -2.74 -8.40
C SER A 27 -3.45 -1.89 -9.17
N TRP A 28 -3.69 -0.58 -9.14
CA TRP A 28 -2.89 0.41 -9.84
C TRP A 28 -2.30 1.36 -8.80
N PHE A 29 -0.98 1.37 -8.67
CA PHE A 29 -0.25 2.27 -7.80
C PHE A 29 0.50 3.28 -8.66
N ILE A 30 0.22 4.57 -8.51
CA ILE A 30 0.92 5.62 -9.25
C ILE A 30 1.78 6.41 -8.26
N CYS A 31 3.10 6.33 -8.42
CA CYS A 31 4.02 7.18 -7.70
C CYS A 31 4.06 8.56 -8.37
N LEU A 32 3.51 9.58 -7.73
CA LEU A 32 3.45 10.94 -8.28
C LEU A 32 4.83 11.62 -8.35
N ALA A 33 5.81 11.15 -7.58
CA ALA A 33 7.14 11.77 -7.56
C ALA A 33 8.00 11.41 -8.78
N ASN A 34 7.83 10.20 -9.34
CA ASN A 34 8.57 9.75 -10.53
C ASN A 34 7.65 9.33 -11.68
N LYS A 35 6.34 9.54 -11.56
CA LYS A 35 5.29 9.12 -12.51
C LYS A 35 5.32 7.61 -12.83
N ALA A 36 5.92 6.78 -11.96
CA ALA A 36 5.96 5.35 -12.17
C ALA A 36 4.60 4.72 -11.84
N VAL A 37 4.12 3.87 -12.75
CA VAL A 37 2.91 3.06 -12.55
C VAL A 37 3.34 1.64 -12.17
N HIS A 38 2.74 1.09 -11.13
CA HIS A 38 2.86 -0.31 -10.76
C HIS A 38 1.49 -0.97 -10.81
N ILE A 39 1.42 -2.10 -11.50
CA ILE A 39 0.21 -2.91 -11.63
C ILE A 39 0.47 -4.25 -10.95
N ASP A 40 -0.45 -4.68 -10.09
CA ASP A 40 -0.44 -6.01 -9.47
C ASP A 40 -1.77 -6.72 -9.72
N ILE A 41 -1.74 -8.05 -9.83
CA ILE A 41 -2.90 -8.90 -10.19
C ILE A 41 -3.19 -9.87 -9.04
N PHE A 42 -4.46 -10.01 -8.67
CA PHE A 42 -4.89 -10.88 -7.58
C PHE A 42 -6.26 -11.53 -7.87
N GLY A 43 -6.54 -12.65 -7.20
CA GLY A 43 -7.73 -13.48 -7.44
C GLY A 43 -8.99 -13.00 -6.74
N ASP A 44 -8.89 -12.06 -5.81
CA ASP A 44 -9.97 -11.67 -4.89
C ASP A 44 -9.89 -10.19 -4.48
N LEU A 45 -11.05 -9.55 -4.33
CA LEU A 45 -11.15 -8.14 -3.94
C LEU A 45 -11.22 -7.98 -2.41
N THR A 46 -10.22 -8.49 -1.71
CA THR A 46 -10.14 -8.40 -0.24
C THR A 46 -9.14 -7.34 0.22
N THR A 47 -9.26 -6.91 1.47
CA THR A 47 -8.30 -5.99 2.09
C THR A 47 -6.90 -6.61 2.19
N ASP A 48 -6.81 -7.92 2.41
CA ASP A 48 -5.52 -8.60 2.55
C ASP A 48 -4.77 -8.70 1.23
N SER A 49 -5.48 -9.01 0.14
CA SER A 49 -4.91 -8.98 -1.20
C SER A 49 -4.44 -7.58 -1.60
N PHE A 50 -5.17 -6.54 -1.20
CA PHE A 50 -4.71 -5.16 -1.35
C PHE A 50 -3.43 -4.86 -0.54
N ILE A 51 -3.38 -5.23 0.74
CA ILE A 51 -2.21 -5.00 1.59
C ILE A 51 -0.98 -5.72 1.03
N ALA A 52 -1.14 -6.97 0.55
CA ALA A 52 -0.06 -7.71 -0.08
C ALA A 52 0.46 -7.00 -1.34
N ALA A 53 -0.43 -6.51 -2.20
CA ALA A 53 -0.05 -5.75 -3.38
C ALA A 53 0.66 -4.42 -3.01
N PHE A 54 0.15 -3.71 -2.01
CA PHE A 54 0.75 -2.47 -1.52
C PHE A 54 2.13 -2.70 -0.88
N HIS A 55 2.32 -3.81 -0.18
CA HIS A 55 3.61 -4.20 0.35
C HIS A 55 4.62 -4.46 -0.77
N ARG A 56 4.23 -5.19 -1.83
CA ARG A 56 5.09 -5.41 -3.01
C ARG A 56 5.44 -4.12 -3.72
N PHE A 57 4.47 -3.20 -3.84
CA PHE A 57 4.71 -1.85 -4.35
C PHE A 57 5.78 -1.11 -3.52
N SER A 58 5.58 -1.06 -2.20
CA SER A 58 6.44 -0.33 -1.26
C SER A 58 7.85 -0.94 -1.19
N ALA A 59 7.96 -2.27 -1.23
CA ALA A 59 9.24 -2.96 -1.28
C ALA A 59 10.05 -2.61 -2.54
N ARG A 60 9.38 -2.35 -3.68
CA ARG A 60 10.05 -1.98 -4.94
C ARG A 60 10.29 -0.49 -5.10
N ARG A 61 9.46 0.38 -4.51
CA ARG A 61 9.48 1.83 -4.75
C ARG A 61 9.82 2.69 -3.52
N GLY A 62 9.99 2.06 -2.36
CA GLY A 62 10.08 2.74 -1.08
C GLY A 62 8.71 2.92 -0.44
N ALA A 63 8.69 3.05 0.88
CA ALA A 63 7.47 3.31 1.62
C ALA A 63 6.98 4.73 1.31
N PRO A 64 5.74 4.91 0.82
CA PRO A 64 5.23 6.23 0.53
C PRO A 64 4.88 6.98 1.82
N ARG A 65 5.18 8.28 1.86
CA ARG A 65 4.84 9.14 3.01
C ARG A 65 3.36 9.49 3.05
N HIS A 66 2.74 9.64 1.88
CA HIS A 66 1.32 9.97 1.73
C HIS A 66 0.67 9.06 0.69
N ILE A 67 -0.49 8.53 1.05
CA ILE A 67 -1.33 7.68 0.20
C ILE A 67 -2.66 8.40 0.01
N TYR A 68 -3.06 8.60 -1.25
CA TYR A 68 -4.35 9.15 -1.62
C TYR A 68 -5.12 8.06 -2.36
N SER A 69 -6.26 7.65 -1.83
CA SER A 69 -7.16 6.69 -2.45
C SER A 69 -8.57 7.26 -2.55
N ASP A 70 -9.37 6.67 -3.41
CA ASP A 70 -10.82 6.80 -3.29
C ASP A 70 -11.33 6.14 -2.00
N ASN A 71 -12.63 6.31 -1.72
CA ASN A 71 -13.31 5.73 -0.56
C ASN A 71 -13.73 4.26 -0.78
N GLY A 72 -13.06 3.52 -1.66
CA GLY A 72 -13.27 2.09 -1.84
C GLY A 72 -13.12 1.34 -0.52
N THR A 73 -14.00 0.38 -0.27
CA THR A 73 -14.09 -0.34 1.01
C THR A 73 -12.80 -1.07 1.38
N ASN A 74 -12.02 -1.54 0.41
CA ASN A 74 -10.72 -2.16 0.62
C ASN A 74 -9.68 -1.18 1.17
N PHE A 75 -9.72 0.08 0.72
CA PHE A 75 -8.84 1.13 1.22
C PHE A 75 -9.21 1.54 2.64
N VAL A 76 -10.50 1.67 2.90
CA VAL A 76 -11.01 1.95 4.26
C VAL A 76 -10.61 0.83 5.22
N GLY A 77 -10.76 -0.44 4.80
CA GLY A 77 -10.32 -1.60 5.56
C GLY A 77 -8.80 -1.61 5.80
N ALA A 78 -8.00 -1.36 4.76
CA ALA A 78 -6.55 -1.33 4.86
C ALA A 78 -6.06 -0.20 5.79
N ARG A 79 -6.66 0.99 5.69
CA ARG A 79 -6.37 2.12 6.58
C ARG A 79 -6.63 1.75 8.04
N ARG A 80 -7.75 1.10 8.35
CA ARG A 80 -8.07 0.65 9.71
C ARG A 80 -7.01 -0.31 10.24
N LYS A 81 -6.63 -1.33 9.47
CA LYS A 81 -5.58 -2.29 9.86
C LYS A 81 -4.24 -1.60 10.11
N LEU A 82 -3.84 -0.68 9.24
CA LEU A 82 -2.59 0.08 9.40
C LEU A 82 -2.62 0.99 10.63
N ASP A 83 -3.76 1.63 10.91
CA ASP A 83 -3.94 2.46 12.10
C ASP A 83 -3.89 1.63 13.40
N GLU A 84 -4.45 0.42 13.41
CA GLU A 84 -4.34 -0.53 14.53
C GLU A 84 -2.89 -0.93 14.78
N ILE A 85 -2.16 -1.33 13.74
CA ILE A 85 -0.74 -1.68 13.83
C ILE A 85 0.07 -0.49 14.35
N ARG A 86 -0.21 0.72 13.85
CA ARG A 86 0.46 1.95 14.30
C ARG A 86 0.21 2.23 15.78
N LYS A 87 -1.03 2.06 16.26
CA LYS A 87 -1.36 2.22 17.68
C LYS A 87 -0.62 1.20 18.55
N LEU A 88 -0.65 -0.07 18.16
CA LEU A 88 0.09 -1.13 18.83
C LEU A 88 1.58 -0.79 18.89
N TRP A 89 2.18 -0.47 17.75
CA TRP A 89 3.59 -0.07 17.67
C TRP A 89 3.92 1.10 18.59
N THR A 90 3.09 2.14 18.61
CA THR A 90 3.31 3.33 19.44
C THR A 90 3.26 2.97 20.92
N SER A 91 2.33 2.08 21.32
CA SER A 91 2.18 1.60 22.70
C SER A 91 3.26 0.62 23.16
N LEU A 92 4.05 0.03 22.25
CA LEU A 92 5.11 -0.90 22.64
C LEU A 92 6.23 -0.19 23.42
N PRO A 93 6.77 -0.84 24.47
CA PRO A 93 7.96 -0.34 25.15
C PRO A 93 9.14 -0.28 24.18
N THR A 94 10.02 0.71 24.34
CA THR A 94 11.17 0.96 23.43
C THR A 94 12.04 -0.28 23.21
N ILE A 95 12.14 -1.15 24.21
CA ILE A 95 12.91 -2.40 24.16
C ILE A 95 12.35 -3.37 23.12
N MET A 96 11.05 -3.33 22.83
CA MET A 96 10.40 -4.16 21.80
C MET A 96 10.36 -3.49 20.42
N LYS A 97 10.73 -2.21 20.33
CA LYS A 97 10.82 -1.51 19.04
C LYS A 97 12.18 -1.83 18.41
N PRO A 98 12.25 -2.18 17.11
CA PRO A 98 13.53 -2.35 16.44
C PRO A 98 14.32 -1.04 16.49
N SER A 99 15.65 -1.18 16.57
CA SER A 99 16.58 -0.05 16.54
C SER A 99 16.32 0.81 15.30
N PRO A 100 16.46 2.15 15.37
CA PRO A 100 16.40 3.03 14.21
C PRO A 100 17.32 2.60 13.05
N THR A 101 18.39 1.86 13.36
CA THR A 101 19.33 1.30 12.38
C THR A 101 18.82 0.06 11.66
N THR A 102 17.77 -0.59 12.15
CA THR A 102 17.20 -1.81 11.54
C THR A 102 16.50 -1.51 10.20
N TYR A 103 15.94 -0.30 10.05
CA TYR A 103 15.33 0.16 8.80
C TYR A 103 15.71 1.62 8.50
N PRO A 104 16.91 1.88 7.92
CA PRO A 104 17.43 3.23 7.74
C PRO A 104 16.62 4.10 6.76
N ASN A 105 15.73 3.48 5.98
CA ASN A 105 14.95 4.14 4.93
C ASN A 105 13.49 4.41 5.34
N LEU A 106 13.12 4.11 6.59
CA LEU A 106 11.75 4.22 7.10
C LEU A 106 11.51 5.50 7.93
N GLN A 107 12.47 6.43 7.95
CA GLN A 107 12.37 7.73 8.64
C GLN A 107 11.84 8.84 7.72
#